data_AF-A0A6A4H333-F1
#
_entry.id   AF-A0A6A4H333-F1
#
_cell.length_a   1.000
_cell.length_b   1.000
_cell.length_c   1.000
_cell.angle_alpha   90.00
_cell.angle_beta   90.00
_cell.angle_gamma   90.00
#
_symmetry.space_group_name_H-M   'P 1'
#
loop_
_entity.id
_entity.type
_entity.pdbx_description
1 polymer ?
#
loop_
_entity_poly.entity_id
_entity_poly.type
_entity_poly.pdbx_seq_one_letter_code
_entity_poly.pdbx_strand_id
1 'polypeptide(L)'
;MASLKPREENPKLKEIFLRTATNFAARSSGSVSATLISIDLGDFLTHRKTLASEKGHVVNAVRENKTRAHDVANALLELGIIPVAIQDFSLEHYSNLICISDGLHPLFDRYGVFAYVPSDPMLDALIAIVEERNLAWQRAMNEVGRHVPRTVRQLMDKIDDELWAEFTYDIALLIPTHFLPFNQKLLIREPDGSYLHTKVLNKELYVVVKEDSDDEIKRVCINASSKMAYHRKKYGVDTMSSRARALLEKAEKLVELLYANVMPEPGTEGAKLAAKEKAEEDARKEAERNQREPRQKENNGREGRRESLRNRAGGSGGGVEALETMESMPGASESGSNSDEARTPDGNDDDDDDELAFCAAIQEKLRGNELTNSERVEFGLRYLFGTKGYETPHIPGIPDPPSVFDRILRGNHQA
;
A
#
# COMPACT_ATOMS: atom_id res chain seq x y z
N MET A 1 -21.29 -35.16 14.98
CA MET A 1 -20.80 -34.05 15.81
C MET A 1 -19.64 -34.55 16.66
N ALA A 2 -18.42 -34.42 16.17
CA ALA A 2 -17.22 -34.54 16.99
C ALA A 2 -16.77 -33.12 17.36
N SER A 3 -16.47 -32.86 18.63
CA SER A 3 -15.89 -31.58 19.04
C SER A 3 -14.38 -31.66 18.88
N LEU A 4 -13.84 -30.94 17.90
CA LEU A 4 -12.40 -30.70 17.82
C LEU A 4 -12.02 -29.76 18.95
N LYS A 5 -11.01 -30.14 19.74
CA LYS A 5 -10.45 -29.25 20.77
C LYS A 5 -9.76 -28.06 20.09
N PRO A 6 -9.74 -26.88 20.73
CA PRO A 6 -8.83 -25.81 20.34
C PRO A 6 -7.40 -26.36 20.24
N ARG A 7 -6.68 -25.94 19.19
CA ARG A 7 -5.28 -26.30 18.98
C ARG A 7 -4.47 -25.61 20.08
N GLU A 8 -3.75 -26.37 20.91
CA GLU A 8 -2.89 -25.76 21.94
C GLU A 8 -1.96 -24.74 21.28
N GLU A 9 -1.95 -23.51 21.82
CA GLU A 9 -1.00 -22.49 21.39
C GLU A 9 0.42 -23.05 21.52
N ASN A 10 1.29 -22.70 20.56
CA ASN A 10 2.71 -22.93 20.72
C ASN A 10 3.32 -21.64 21.32
N PRO A 11 3.50 -21.53 22.66
CA PRO A 11 3.95 -20.29 23.29
C PRO A 11 5.32 -19.81 22.77
N LYS A 12 6.13 -20.71 22.20
CA LYS A 12 7.38 -20.35 21.54
C LYS A 12 7.17 -19.45 20.33
N LEU A 13 6.08 -19.57 19.57
CA LEU A 13 5.81 -18.66 18.45
C LEU A 13 5.51 -17.24 18.92
N LYS A 14 4.73 -17.10 20.00
CA LYS A 14 4.45 -15.80 20.65
C LYS A 14 5.71 -15.20 21.28
N GLU A 15 6.52 -16.02 21.97
CA GLU A 15 7.82 -15.60 22.52
C GLU A 15 8.81 -15.19 21.42
N ILE A 16 8.88 -15.94 20.32
CA ILE A 16 9.71 -15.60 19.14
C ILE A 16 9.21 -14.30 18.51
N PHE A 17 7.91 -14.13 18.27
CA PHE A 17 7.37 -12.93 17.65
C PHE A 17 7.70 -11.67 18.48
N LEU A 18 7.51 -11.74 19.81
CA LEU A 18 7.80 -10.62 20.72
C LEU A 18 9.31 -10.37 20.91
N ARG A 19 10.15 -11.40 20.96
CA ARG A 19 11.62 -11.25 21.02
C ARG A 19 12.21 -10.76 19.70
N THR A 20 11.66 -11.15 18.55
CA THR A 20 12.12 -10.71 17.23
C THR A 20 11.66 -9.28 16.93
N ALA A 21 10.45 -8.89 17.34
CA ALA A 21 9.95 -7.51 17.20
C ALA A 21 10.81 -6.46 17.92
N THR A 22 11.54 -6.86 18.98
CA THR A 22 12.21 -5.95 19.92
C THR A 22 13.73 -5.88 19.80
N ASN A 23 14.35 -6.64 18.89
CA ASN A 23 15.82 -6.79 18.82
C ASN A 23 16.45 -6.55 17.43
N PHE A 24 15.67 -6.10 16.44
CA PHE A 24 16.10 -6.00 15.04
C PHE A 24 16.00 -4.58 14.47
N ALA A 25 16.92 -3.70 14.90
CA ALA A 25 17.24 -2.49 14.16
C ALA A 25 17.65 -2.83 12.71
N ALA A 26 17.39 -1.93 11.77
CA ALA A 26 17.45 -2.18 10.32
C ALA A 26 18.75 -2.83 9.85
N ARG A 27 18.67 -4.08 9.38
CA ARG A 27 19.77 -4.83 8.74
C ARG A 27 19.58 -4.89 7.22
N SER A 28 20.66 -5.14 6.49
CA SER A 28 20.64 -5.27 5.03
C SER A 28 19.66 -6.35 4.55
N SER A 29 19.14 -6.18 3.32
CA SER A 29 18.10 -7.03 2.72
C SER A 29 18.43 -8.54 2.75
N GLY A 30 19.70 -8.91 2.62
CA GLY A 30 20.19 -10.28 2.75
C GLY A 30 20.08 -10.86 4.16
N SER A 31 20.21 -10.05 5.22
CA SER A 31 19.91 -10.46 6.59
C SER A 31 18.42 -10.77 6.75
N VAL A 32 17.54 -9.96 6.16
CA VAL A 32 16.09 -10.18 6.20
C VAL A 32 15.72 -11.47 5.44
N SER A 33 16.34 -11.72 4.28
CA SER A 33 16.20 -12.99 3.56
C SER A 33 16.66 -14.18 4.42
N ALA A 34 17.82 -14.11 5.06
CA ALA A 34 18.32 -15.18 5.92
C ALA A 34 17.42 -15.44 7.14
N THR A 35 16.86 -14.39 7.75
CA THR A 35 15.90 -14.51 8.85
C THR A 35 14.57 -15.14 8.38
N LEU A 36 14.01 -14.70 7.26
CA LEU A 36 12.82 -15.35 6.66
C LEU A 36 13.08 -16.83 6.36
N ILE A 37 14.23 -17.17 5.75
CA ILE A 37 14.64 -18.55 5.46
C ILE A 37 14.81 -19.37 6.76
N SER A 38 15.27 -18.77 7.86
CA SER A 38 15.44 -19.46 9.15
C SER A 38 14.11 -19.75 9.88
N ILE A 39 13.06 -18.99 9.57
CA ILE A 39 11.69 -19.14 10.12
C ILE A 39 10.77 -19.87 9.09
N ASP A 40 11.26 -20.08 7.87
CA ASP A 40 10.49 -20.47 6.69
C ASP A 40 9.49 -21.58 6.97
N LEU A 41 8.22 -21.31 6.72
CA LEU A 41 7.15 -22.32 6.70
C LEU A 41 6.90 -22.83 5.27
N GLY A 42 7.56 -22.22 4.27
CA GLY A 42 7.34 -22.39 2.85
C GLY A 42 6.68 -21.15 2.24
N ASP A 43 6.36 -21.25 0.94
CA ASP A 43 5.44 -20.35 0.27
C ASP A 43 4.14 -20.16 1.07
N PHE A 44 3.67 -18.91 1.15
CA PHE A 44 2.59 -18.46 2.03
C PHE A 44 1.19 -18.94 1.63
N LEU A 45 1.01 -19.43 0.41
CA LEU A 45 -0.26 -19.98 -0.10
C LEU A 45 -0.28 -21.51 -0.12
N THR A 46 0.87 -22.12 -0.35
CA THR A 46 1.02 -23.55 -0.64
C THR A 46 1.83 -24.30 0.41
N HIS A 47 2.41 -23.61 1.40
CA HIS A 47 3.38 -24.12 2.38
C HIS A 47 4.52 -24.94 1.74
N ARG A 48 4.79 -24.72 0.45
CA ARG A 48 5.82 -25.42 -0.30
C ARG A 48 7.15 -24.74 -0.04
N LYS A 49 8.05 -25.43 0.64
CA LYS A 49 9.44 -25.01 0.74
C LYS A 49 10.11 -25.18 -0.62
N THR A 50 10.55 -24.07 -1.20
CA THR A 50 11.23 -24.02 -2.50
C THR A 50 12.33 -22.96 -2.45
N LEU A 51 13.43 -23.18 -3.17
CA LEU A 51 14.50 -22.19 -3.32
C LEU A 51 14.11 -21.05 -4.27
N ALA A 52 13.00 -21.21 -5.00
CA ALA A 52 12.39 -20.19 -5.86
C ALA A 52 11.22 -19.44 -5.17
N SER A 53 11.28 -19.29 -3.85
CA SER A 53 10.38 -18.40 -3.10
C SER A 53 10.92 -16.97 -3.15
N GLU A 54 10.18 -16.08 -3.78
CA GLU A 54 10.42 -14.64 -3.81
C GLU A 54 9.82 -13.96 -2.56
N LYS A 55 10.25 -12.72 -2.28
CA LYS A 55 9.60 -11.86 -1.26
C LYS A 55 8.45 -11.10 -1.90
N GLY A 56 7.22 -11.36 -1.47
CA GLY A 56 6.07 -10.49 -1.69
C GLY A 56 5.91 -9.49 -0.55
N HIS A 57 5.59 -8.24 -0.88
CA HIS A 57 5.28 -7.19 0.10
C HIS A 57 3.76 -7.11 0.34
N VAL A 58 3.36 -7.14 1.61
CA VAL A 58 1.97 -7.06 2.08
C VAL A 58 1.38 -5.67 1.83
N VAL A 59 2.14 -4.62 2.16
CA VAL A 59 1.98 -3.25 1.67
C VAL A 59 3.15 -2.98 0.73
N ASN A 60 2.87 -3.08 -0.58
CA ASN A 60 3.82 -2.74 -1.63
C ASN A 60 3.69 -1.25 -1.98
N ALA A 61 4.37 -0.39 -1.22
CA ALA A 61 4.71 0.95 -1.69
C ALA A 61 5.81 0.84 -2.75
N VAL A 62 5.88 1.78 -3.70
CA VAL A 62 6.74 1.68 -4.88
C VAL A 62 8.20 1.41 -4.48
N ARG A 63 8.70 0.24 -4.91
CA ARG A 63 9.91 -0.42 -4.37
C ARG A 63 11.20 0.35 -4.64
N GLU A 64 11.21 1.21 -5.66
CA GLU A 64 12.33 2.07 -6.01
C GLU A 64 12.44 3.30 -5.07
N ASN A 65 11.31 3.90 -4.68
CA ASN A 65 11.27 5.20 -4.01
C ASN A 65 11.37 5.08 -2.47
N LYS A 66 12.59 5.22 -1.94
CA LYS A 66 12.89 5.09 -0.50
C LYS A 66 12.16 6.12 0.37
N THR A 67 12.00 7.35 -0.11
CA THR A 67 11.27 8.41 0.61
C THR A 67 9.82 8.00 0.81
N ARG A 68 9.15 7.57 -0.27
CA ARG A 68 7.79 7.04 -0.23
C ARG A 68 7.65 5.84 0.69
N ALA A 69 8.61 4.90 0.68
CA ALA A 69 8.59 3.74 1.56
C ALA A 69 8.66 4.12 3.06
N HIS A 70 9.46 5.12 3.43
CA HIS A 70 9.49 5.67 4.78
C HIS A 70 8.18 6.40 5.13
N ASP A 71 7.65 7.20 4.21
CA ASP A 71 6.41 7.96 4.39
C ASP A 71 5.15 7.07 4.51
N VAL A 72 5.15 5.90 3.86
CA VAL A 72 4.12 4.86 4.06
C VAL A 72 4.32 4.13 5.40
N ALA A 73 5.55 3.81 5.79
CA ALA A 73 5.82 3.22 7.10
C ALA A 73 5.41 4.14 8.26
N ASN A 74 5.69 5.44 8.15
CA ASN A 74 5.22 6.47 9.08
C ASN A 74 3.69 6.52 9.17
N ALA A 75 2.99 6.48 8.04
CA ALA A 75 1.52 6.45 8.04
C ALA A 75 0.94 5.20 8.72
N LEU A 76 1.53 4.02 8.53
CA LEU A 76 1.09 2.78 9.19
C LEU A 76 1.28 2.84 10.73
N LEU A 77 2.32 3.53 11.22
CA LEU A 77 2.50 3.86 12.64
C LEU A 77 1.47 4.89 13.12
N GLU A 78 1.22 5.98 12.36
CA GLU A 78 0.24 7.03 12.74
C GLU A 78 -1.22 6.58 12.69
N LEU A 79 -1.54 5.57 11.87
CA LEU A 79 -2.82 4.87 11.86
C LEU A 79 -2.98 3.86 13.00
N GLY A 80 -1.91 3.60 13.78
CA GLY A 80 -1.92 2.62 14.87
C GLY A 80 -2.01 1.16 14.40
N ILE A 81 -1.71 0.88 13.12
CA ILE A 81 -1.71 -0.45 12.47
C ILE A 81 -0.42 -1.21 12.80
N ILE A 82 0.66 -0.50 13.14
CA ILE A 82 1.90 -1.08 13.66
C ILE A 82 2.00 -0.74 15.16
N PRO A 83 2.26 -1.71 16.06
CA PRO A 83 2.43 -1.43 17.48
C PRO A 83 3.61 -0.48 17.72
N VAL A 84 3.41 0.51 18.59
CA VAL A 84 4.44 1.54 18.92
C VAL A 84 5.68 0.94 19.63
N ALA A 85 5.58 -0.31 20.10
CA ALA A 85 6.72 -1.09 20.57
C ALA A 85 7.74 -1.42 19.46
N ILE A 86 7.33 -1.43 18.17
CA ILE A 86 8.22 -1.63 17.02
C ILE A 86 8.84 -0.29 16.64
N GLN A 87 9.85 0.10 17.41
CA GLN A 87 10.78 1.17 17.03
C GLN A 87 11.53 0.72 15.76
N ASP A 88 11.76 1.64 14.83
CA ASP A 88 12.36 1.40 13.50
C ASP A 88 11.57 0.48 12.55
N PHE A 89 10.23 0.48 12.61
CA PHE A 89 9.40 -0.17 11.57
C PHE A 89 9.70 0.38 10.17
N SER A 90 9.81 -0.53 9.20
CA SER A 90 9.99 -0.23 7.77
C SER A 90 9.25 -1.27 6.92
N LEU A 91 9.10 -1.04 5.62
CA LEU A 91 8.41 -1.99 4.74
C LEU A 91 9.19 -3.29 4.46
N GLU A 92 10.47 -3.37 4.84
CA GLU A 92 11.25 -4.62 4.90
C GLU A 92 11.12 -5.34 6.26
N HIS A 93 10.34 -4.82 7.21
CA HIS A 93 10.04 -5.52 8.46
C HIS A 93 9.23 -6.79 8.18
N TYR A 94 9.50 -7.88 8.90
CA TYR A 94 8.95 -9.20 8.61
C TYR A 94 7.41 -9.27 8.68
N SER A 95 6.75 -8.36 9.43
CA SER A 95 5.28 -8.25 9.44
C SER A 95 4.68 -7.70 8.13
N ASN A 96 5.51 -7.22 7.20
CA ASN A 96 5.13 -6.74 5.87
C ASN A 96 5.63 -7.68 4.75
N LEU A 97 6.27 -8.80 5.07
CA LEU A 97 6.90 -9.69 4.09
C LEU A 97 6.30 -11.10 4.14
N ILE A 98 6.01 -11.65 2.96
CA ILE A 98 5.51 -13.01 2.78
C ILE A 98 6.32 -13.73 1.69
N CYS A 99 6.63 -15.02 1.90
CA CYS A 99 7.27 -15.85 0.88
C CYS A 99 6.23 -16.22 -0.19
N ILE A 100 6.48 -15.93 -1.47
CA ILE A 100 5.59 -16.31 -2.58
C ILE A 100 6.42 -16.96 -3.69
N SER A 101 5.95 -18.07 -4.24
CA SER A 101 6.60 -18.78 -5.35
C SER A 101 6.71 -17.90 -6.59
N ASP A 102 7.83 -18.02 -7.29
CA ASP A 102 8.13 -17.45 -8.62
C ASP A 102 6.91 -17.21 -9.55
N GLY A 103 6.08 -18.23 -9.80
CA GLY A 103 4.91 -18.11 -10.68
C GLY A 103 3.71 -17.38 -10.07
N LEU A 104 3.63 -17.29 -8.75
CA LEU A 104 2.53 -16.64 -8.02
C LEU A 104 2.84 -15.17 -7.66
N HIS A 105 4.11 -14.81 -7.48
CA HIS A 105 4.49 -13.45 -7.08
C HIS A 105 4.08 -12.40 -8.13
N PRO A 106 4.33 -12.55 -9.46
CA PRO A 106 3.83 -11.61 -10.46
C PRO A 106 2.28 -11.55 -10.53
N LEU A 107 1.60 -12.68 -10.34
CA LEU A 107 0.13 -12.74 -10.32
C LEU A 107 -0.44 -11.96 -9.12
N PHE A 108 0.23 -12.01 -7.97
CA PHE A 108 -0.11 -11.22 -6.79
C PHE A 108 0.24 -9.73 -6.98
N ASP A 109 1.47 -9.44 -7.42
CA ASP A 109 2.11 -8.14 -7.24
C ASP A 109 2.00 -7.23 -8.48
N ARG A 110 2.34 -7.76 -9.67
CA ARG A 110 2.37 -7.00 -10.94
C ARG A 110 0.99 -6.94 -11.61
N TYR A 111 0.24 -8.03 -11.54
CA TYR A 111 -1.00 -8.21 -12.30
C TYR A 111 -2.28 -8.10 -11.48
N GLY A 112 -2.19 -8.15 -10.14
CA GLY A 112 -3.36 -8.05 -9.25
C GLY A 112 -4.45 -9.09 -9.55
N VAL A 113 -4.07 -10.29 -9.99
CA VAL A 113 -4.97 -11.39 -10.38
C VAL A 113 -5.77 -11.92 -9.19
N PHE A 114 -5.18 -11.86 -8.01
CA PHE A 114 -5.81 -12.17 -6.76
C PHE A 114 -5.39 -11.19 -5.66
N ALA A 115 -6.29 -11.00 -4.72
CA ALA A 115 -6.03 -10.37 -3.44
C ALA A 115 -6.12 -11.41 -2.33
N TYR A 116 -5.46 -11.11 -1.24
CA TYR A 116 -5.65 -11.80 0.01
C TYR A 116 -6.35 -10.82 0.99
N VAL A 117 -7.32 -11.30 1.80
CA VAL A 117 -8.19 -10.48 2.69
C VAL A 117 -8.40 -11.18 4.04
N PRO A 118 -8.67 -10.50 5.17
CA PRO A 118 -9.07 -11.20 6.40
C PRO A 118 -10.37 -12.01 6.19
N SER A 119 -10.60 -13.04 7.02
CA SER A 119 -11.74 -13.95 6.86
C SER A 119 -13.04 -13.20 7.13
N ASP A 120 -14.18 -13.66 6.61
CA ASP A 120 -15.44 -12.92 6.76
C ASP A 120 -15.80 -12.55 8.22
N PRO A 121 -15.61 -13.44 9.23
CA PRO A 121 -15.78 -13.10 10.65
C PRO A 121 -14.68 -12.18 11.20
N MET A 122 -13.44 -12.32 10.73
CA MET A 122 -12.31 -11.49 11.16
C MET A 122 -12.43 -10.05 10.63
N LEU A 123 -12.95 -9.88 9.40
CA LEU A 123 -13.33 -8.56 8.87
C LEU A 123 -14.38 -7.90 9.76
N ASP A 124 -15.44 -8.63 10.15
CA ASP A 124 -16.48 -8.08 11.03
C ASP A 124 -15.93 -7.73 12.42
N ALA A 125 -15.06 -8.57 13.00
CA ALA A 125 -14.40 -8.29 14.27
C ALA A 125 -13.50 -7.04 14.21
N LEU A 126 -12.66 -6.92 13.17
CA LEU A 126 -11.81 -5.73 12.97
C LEU A 126 -12.64 -4.47 12.70
N ILE A 127 -13.71 -4.56 11.91
CA ILE A 127 -14.64 -3.47 11.67
C ILE A 127 -15.24 -2.98 12.99
N ALA A 128 -15.72 -3.88 13.85
CA ALA A 128 -16.28 -3.54 15.15
C ALA A 128 -15.26 -2.87 16.07
N ILE A 129 -14.01 -3.37 16.13
CA ILE A 129 -12.94 -2.76 16.92
C ILE A 129 -12.60 -1.36 16.40
N VAL A 130 -12.45 -1.15 15.09
CA VAL A 130 -12.16 0.19 14.55
C VAL A 130 -13.35 1.14 14.73
N GLU A 131 -14.59 0.67 14.62
CA GLU A 131 -15.80 1.46 14.94
C GLU A 131 -15.83 1.91 16.41
N GLU A 132 -15.52 1.01 17.37
CA GLU A 132 -15.42 1.38 18.78
C GLU A 132 -14.29 2.39 19.03
N ARG A 133 -13.11 2.19 18.43
CA ARG A 133 -11.96 3.09 18.59
C ARG A 133 -12.22 4.45 17.95
N ASN A 134 -12.90 4.52 16.81
CA ASN A 134 -13.33 5.77 16.20
C ASN A 134 -14.38 6.50 17.06
N LEU A 135 -15.31 5.78 17.68
CA LEU A 135 -16.28 6.38 18.62
C LEU A 135 -15.61 6.89 19.90
N ALA A 136 -14.61 6.18 20.42
CA ALA A 136 -13.79 6.65 21.54
C ALA A 136 -12.94 7.88 21.16
N TRP A 137 -12.39 7.90 19.94
CA TRP A 137 -11.66 9.04 19.39
C TRP A 137 -12.57 10.26 19.18
N GLN A 138 -13.80 10.08 18.69
CA GLN A 138 -14.79 11.15 18.55
C GLN A 138 -15.12 11.82 19.88
N ARG A 139 -15.30 11.04 20.96
CA ARG A 139 -15.49 11.57 22.32
C ARG A 139 -14.28 12.39 22.77
N ALA A 140 -13.07 11.86 22.59
CA ALA A 140 -11.84 12.57 22.95
C ALA A 140 -11.66 13.88 22.13
N MET A 141 -11.95 13.87 20.82
CA MET A 141 -11.90 15.06 19.97
C MET A 141 -12.93 16.10 20.42
N ASN A 142 -14.14 15.68 20.80
CA ASN A 142 -15.19 16.56 21.34
C ASN A 142 -14.79 17.21 22.69
N GLU A 143 -13.97 16.54 23.50
CA GLU A 143 -13.53 17.03 24.80
C GLU A 143 -12.29 17.95 24.70
N VAL A 144 -11.23 17.54 23.99
CA VAL A 144 -9.92 18.23 23.99
C VAL A 144 -9.47 18.77 22.62
N GLY A 145 -10.31 18.72 21.60
CA GLY A 145 -10.00 19.25 20.27
C GLY A 145 -8.85 18.51 19.61
N ARG A 146 -7.95 19.22 18.93
CA ARG A 146 -6.80 18.62 18.21
C ARG A 146 -5.71 18.01 19.13
N HIS A 147 -5.84 18.12 20.44
CA HIS A 147 -4.82 17.67 21.40
C HIS A 147 -5.01 16.21 21.88
N VAL A 148 -5.85 15.42 21.22
CA VAL A 148 -6.05 14.00 21.56
C VAL A 148 -4.71 13.23 21.46
N PRO A 149 -4.31 12.47 22.50
CA PRO A 149 -3.10 11.65 22.45
C PRO A 149 -3.14 10.60 21.33
N ARG A 150 -2.02 10.41 20.63
CA ARG A 150 -1.87 9.38 19.57
C ARG A 150 -2.27 7.97 20.04
N THR A 151 -2.15 7.69 21.34
CA THR A 151 -2.54 6.42 21.95
C THR A 151 -4.04 6.11 21.87
N VAL A 152 -4.88 7.12 21.65
CA VAL A 152 -6.32 6.93 21.38
C VAL A 152 -6.56 6.28 20.01
N ARG A 153 -5.59 6.33 19.08
CA ARG A 153 -5.67 5.69 17.75
C ARG A 153 -4.92 4.35 17.64
N GLN A 154 -4.20 3.91 18.68
CA GLN A 154 -3.55 2.58 18.67
C GLN A 154 -4.60 1.46 18.50
N LEU A 155 -4.55 0.74 17.38
CA LEU A 155 -5.51 -0.32 17.08
C LEU A 155 -5.02 -1.68 17.61
N MET A 156 -3.76 -2.00 17.31
CA MET A 156 -3.16 -3.31 17.60
C MET A 156 -3.19 -3.64 19.10
N ASP A 157 -2.98 -2.64 19.96
CA ASP A 157 -3.00 -2.75 21.42
C ASP A 157 -4.41 -3.00 22.01
N LYS A 158 -5.42 -3.21 21.14
CA LYS A 158 -6.81 -3.56 21.46
C LYS A 158 -7.34 -4.76 20.69
N ILE A 159 -6.55 -5.37 19.80
CA ILE A 159 -6.86 -6.68 19.24
C ILE A 159 -6.46 -7.72 20.28
N ASP A 160 -7.42 -8.53 20.71
CA ASP A 160 -7.25 -9.56 21.74
C ASP A 160 -6.16 -10.58 21.33
N ASP A 161 -5.45 -11.13 22.31
CA ASP A 161 -4.56 -12.27 22.12
C ASP A 161 -5.32 -13.48 21.55
N GLU A 162 -6.57 -13.71 21.98
CA GLU A 162 -7.42 -14.77 21.42
C GLU A 162 -7.74 -14.48 19.94
N LEU A 163 -8.05 -13.22 19.59
CA LEU A 163 -8.34 -12.82 18.21
C LEU A 163 -7.06 -12.86 17.33
N TRP A 164 -5.88 -12.61 17.89
CA TRP A 164 -4.59 -12.83 17.22
C TRP A 164 -4.28 -14.31 16.99
N ALA A 165 -4.69 -15.21 17.89
CA ALA A 165 -4.56 -16.66 17.68
C ALA A 165 -5.53 -17.16 16.61
N GLU A 166 -6.74 -16.58 16.51
CA GLU A 166 -7.79 -16.99 15.57
C GLU A 166 -7.77 -16.27 14.20
N PHE A 167 -6.97 -15.20 14.03
CA PHE A 167 -5.82 -15.20 13.09
C PHE A 167 -6.02 -15.73 11.66
N THR A 168 -7.23 -15.69 11.11
CA THR A 168 -7.60 -16.28 9.83
C THR A 168 -7.93 -15.25 8.77
N TYR A 169 -7.69 -15.64 7.52
CA TYR A 169 -7.89 -14.79 6.37
C TYR A 169 -8.59 -15.58 5.22
N ASP A 170 -8.60 -15.05 3.99
CA ASP A 170 -9.38 -15.49 2.83
C ASP A 170 -8.69 -15.08 1.51
N ILE A 171 -8.98 -15.78 0.41
CA ILE A 171 -8.42 -15.46 -0.93
C ILE A 171 -9.53 -14.95 -1.84
N ALA A 172 -9.39 -13.71 -2.32
CA ALA A 172 -10.30 -13.09 -3.27
C ALA A 172 -9.71 -13.14 -4.69
N LEU A 173 -10.27 -14.00 -5.55
CA LEU A 173 -9.87 -14.07 -6.96
C LEU A 173 -10.50 -12.92 -7.75
N LEU A 174 -9.66 -12.04 -8.28
CA LEU A 174 -10.08 -10.84 -9.02
C LEU A 174 -10.17 -11.14 -10.51
N ILE A 175 -9.18 -11.86 -11.05
CA ILE A 175 -9.16 -12.37 -12.42
C ILE A 175 -9.07 -13.91 -12.40
N PRO A 176 -10.13 -14.64 -12.02
CA PRO A 176 -10.05 -16.10 -11.76
C PRO A 176 -9.55 -16.92 -12.96
N THR A 177 -9.81 -16.46 -14.20
CA THR A 177 -9.35 -17.10 -15.44
C THR A 177 -7.83 -17.07 -15.64
N HIS A 178 -7.13 -16.16 -14.96
CA HIS A 178 -5.68 -15.98 -15.04
C HIS A 178 -4.95 -16.48 -13.79
N PHE A 179 -5.67 -16.90 -12.74
CA PHE A 179 -5.08 -17.38 -11.49
C PHE A 179 -4.52 -18.81 -11.62
N LEU A 180 -5.31 -19.74 -12.18
CA LEU A 180 -4.87 -21.09 -12.51
C LEU A 180 -5.25 -21.41 -13.96
N PRO A 181 -4.40 -21.05 -14.94
CA PRO A 181 -4.70 -21.21 -16.35
C PRO A 181 -4.87 -22.69 -16.73
N PHE A 182 -5.62 -22.96 -17.79
CA PHE A 182 -5.83 -24.30 -18.37
C PHE A 182 -6.34 -25.38 -17.39
N ASN A 183 -7.11 -24.98 -16.36
CA ASN A 183 -7.59 -25.86 -15.28
C ASN A 183 -6.46 -26.56 -14.49
N GLN A 184 -5.28 -25.93 -14.40
CA GLN A 184 -4.19 -26.41 -13.54
C GLN A 184 -4.63 -26.49 -12.07
N LYS A 185 -4.11 -27.48 -11.35
CA LYS A 185 -4.34 -27.64 -9.91
C LYS A 185 -3.22 -26.96 -9.14
N LEU A 186 -3.55 -26.00 -8.28
CA LEU A 186 -2.61 -25.56 -7.25
C LEU A 186 -2.57 -26.62 -6.13
N LEU A 187 -1.36 -26.97 -5.70
CA LEU A 187 -1.12 -27.91 -4.61
C LEU A 187 -0.78 -27.11 -3.36
N ILE A 188 -1.58 -27.24 -2.30
CA ILE A 188 -1.30 -26.68 -0.98
C ILE A 188 -0.83 -27.84 -0.11
N ARG A 189 0.29 -27.65 0.61
CA ARG A 189 0.89 -28.64 1.47
C ARG A 189 0.36 -28.49 2.90
N GLU A 190 -0.04 -29.58 3.49
CA GLU A 190 -0.52 -29.60 4.88
C GLU A 190 0.62 -29.78 5.89
N PRO A 191 0.41 -29.43 7.18
CA PRO A 191 1.41 -29.61 8.24
C PRO A 191 1.86 -31.06 8.46
N ASP A 192 1.06 -32.05 8.07
CA ASP A 192 1.41 -33.48 8.08
C ASP A 192 2.34 -33.89 6.91
N GLY A 193 2.51 -33.00 5.93
CA GLY A 193 3.28 -33.22 4.71
C GLY A 193 2.48 -33.74 3.52
N SER A 194 1.17 -33.94 3.65
CA SER A 194 0.25 -34.26 2.56
C SER A 194 -0.03 -33.04 1.65
N TYR A 195 -0.83 -33.21 0.61
CA TYR A 195 -1.18 -32.14 -0.33
C TYR A 195 -2.70 -32.07 -0.59
N LEU A 196 -3.29 -30.92 -0.26
CA LEU A 196 -4.58 -30.52 -0.79
C LEU A 196 -4.44 -30.15 -2.27
N HIS A 197 -5.14 -30.87 -3.13
CA HIS A 197 -5.37 -30.43 -4.50
C HIS A 197 -6.45 -29.34 -4.49
N THR A 198 -6.27 -28.27 -5.26
CA THR A 198 -7.31 -27.24 -5.43
C THR A 198 -7.65 -27.03 -6.92
N LYS A 199 -8.78 -26.36 -7.18
CA LYS A 199 -9.26 -25.97 -8.51
C LYS A 199 -10.05 -24.67 -8.43
N VAL A 200 -10.04 -23.87 -9.51
CA VAL A 200 -11.01 -22.77 -9.65
C VAL A 200 -12.31 -23.34 -10.21
N LEU A 201 -13.44 -23.08 -9.53
CA LEU A 201 -14.80 -23.25 -10.07
C LEU A 201 -15.59 -21.99 -9.73
N ASN A 202 -16.58 -21.61 -10.53
CA ASN A 202 -17.53 -20.52 -10.19
C ASN A 202 -16.88 -19.20 -9.72
N LYS A 203 -15.64 -18.91 -10.18
CA LYS A 203 -14.79 -17.76 -9.80
C LYS A 203 -14.16 -17.83 -8.39
N GLU A 204 -14.21 -18.98 -7.72
CA GLU A 204 -13.61 -19.22 -6.39
C GLU A 204 -12.62 -20.39 -6.40
N LEU A 205 -11.70 -20.40 -5.43
CA LEU A 205 -10.75 -21.50 -5.20
C LEU A 205 -11.35 -22.54 -4.25
N TYR A 206 -11.56 -23.76 -4.75
CA TYR A 206 -12.07 -24.89 -3.98
C TYR A 206 -10.98 -25.94 -3.76
N VAL A 207 -10.96 -26.51 -2.55
CA VAL A 207 -10.23 -27.75 -2.27
C VAL A 207 -10.95 -28.91 -2.96
N VAL A 208 -10.20 -29.74 -3.69
CA VAL A 208 -10.65 -31.02 -4.25
C VAL A 208 -10.46 -32.07 -3.15
N VAL A 209 -11.33 -32.00 -2.15
CA VAL A 209 -11.46 -33.02 -1.11
C VAL A 209 -11.67 -34.38 -1.79
N LYS A 210 -10.87 -35.38 -1.42
CA LYS A 210 -11.25 -36.78 -1.65
C LYS A 210 -12.36 -37.08 -0.67
N GLU A 211 -13.39 -37.79 -1.12
CA GLU A 211 -14.52 -38.20 -0.29
C GLU A 211 -14.03 -38.80 1.05
N ASP A 212 -14.75 -38.51 2.14
CA ASP A 212 -14.53 -38.91 3.54
C ASP A 212 -13.75 -37.96 4.52
N SER A 213 -13.65 -36.65 4.27
CA SER A 213 -13.27 -35.68 5.34
C SER A 213 -13.95 -34.29 5.23
N ASP A 214 -14.89 -34.00 6.15
CA ASP A 214 -15.46 -32.66 6.38
C ASP A 214 -14.48 -31.78 7.20
N ASP A 215 -13.47 -31.20 6.53
CA ASP A 215 -12.47 -30.32 7.18
C ASP A 215 -12.52 -28.86 6.69
N GLU A 216 -12.23 -27.94 7.62
CA GLU A 216 -12.50 -26.50 7.51
C GLU A 216 -11.37 -25.73 6.78
N ILE A 217 -11.70 -25.02 5.70
CA ILE A 217 -10.71 -24.37 4.82
C ILE A 217 -10.22 -23.04 5.40
N LYS A 218 -8.96 -22.98 5.87
CA LYS A 218 -8.27 -21.77 6.36
C LYS A 218 -7.36 -21.16 5.28
N ARG A 219 -7.22 -19.83 5.26
CA ARG A 219 -6.62 -19.02 4.17
C ARG A 219 -5.87 -17.78 4.73
N VAL A 220 -5.08 -17.04 3.92
CA VAL A 220 -4.08 -16.01 4.35
C VAL A 220 -4.17 -14.65 3.57
N CYS A 221 -3.35 -13.60 3.85
CA CYS A 221 -3.59 -12.11 3.61
C CYS A 221 -2.36 -11.32 3.03
N ILE A 222 -2.31 -10.10 2.45
CA ILE A 222 -3.13 -8.84 2.41
C ILE A 222 -3.19 -8.26 0.94
N ASN A 223 -3.43 -6.95 0.75
CA ASN A 223 -3.45 -6.11 -0.48
C ASN A 223 -4.71 -6.26 -1.38
N ALA A 224 -5.85 -5.76 -0.90
CA ALA A 224 -7.16 -6.05 -1.50
C ALA A 224 -7.93 -4.86 -2.09
N SER A 225 -8.07 -3.76 -1.35
CA SER A 225 -8.93 -2.63 -1.71
C SER A 225 -8.35 -1.76 -2.84
N SER A 226 -7.03 -1.55 -2.88
CA SER A 226 -6.34 -0.91 -4.01
C SER A 226 -6.52 -1.72 -5.31
N LYS A 227 -6.36 -3.05 -5.23
CA LYS A 227 -6.64 -3.98 -6.33
C LYS A 227 -8.11 -3.92 -6.72
N MET A 228 -9.05 -3.91 -5.78
CA MET A 228 -10.49 -3.82 -6.08
C MET A 228 -10.84 -2.51 -6.80
N ALA A 229 -10.31 -1.37 -6.36
CA ALA A 229 -10.55 -0.08 -7.02
C ALA A 229 -10.03 -0.06 -8.47
N TYR A 230 -8.80 -0.55 -8.69
CA TYR A 230 -8.24 -0.73 -10.04
C TYR A 230 -9.07 -1.71 -10.88
N HIS A 231 -9.45 -2.83 -10.28
CA HIS A 231 -10.21 -3.91 -10.92
C HIS A 231 -11.61 -3.46 -11.33
N ARG A 232 -12.36 -2.78 -10.44
CA ARG A 232 -13.65 -2.12 -10.75
C ARG A 232 -13.50 -1.19 -11.95
N LYS A 233 -12.47 -0.32 -11.96
CA LYS A 233 -12.22 0.64 -13.04
C LYS A 233 -11.89 -0.02 -14.39
N LYS A 234 -11.14 -1.13 -14.39
CA LYS A 234 -10.67 -1.78 -15.62
C LYS A 234 -11.61 -2.87 -16.14
N TYR A 235 -12.13 -3.72 -15.26
CA TYR A 235 -12.87 -4.94 -15.59
C TYR A 235 -14.26 -5.03 -14.92
N GLY A 236 -14.72 -3.99 -14.22
CA GLY A 236 -16.02 -4.00 -13.51
C GLY A 236 -16.02 -4.94 -12.29
N VAL A 237 -17.20 -5.34 -11.83
CA VAL A 237 -17.36 -6.26 -10.67
C VAL A 237 -17.69 -7.70 -11.06
N ASP A 238 -17.82 -7.98 -12.36
CA ASP A 238 -18.52 -9.16 -12.88
C ASP A 238 -17.63 -10.41 -13.01
N THR A 239 -16.32 -10.23 -13.02
CA THR A 239 -15.28 -11.28 -13.07
C THR A 239 -15.16 -12.05 -11.74
N MET A 240 -15.56 -11.44 -10.63
CA MET A 240 -15.48 -11.96 -9.27
C MET A 240 -16.72 -12.79 -8.88
N SER A 241 -16.60 -13.61 -7.83
CA SER A 241 -17.78 -14.20 -7.18
C SER A 241 -18.49 -13.19 -6.27
N SER A 242 -19.71 -13.50 -5.83
CA SER A 242 -20.45 -12.69 -4.85
C SER A 242 -19.75 -12.65 -3.49
N ARG A 243 -19.18 -13.76 -3.01
CA ARG A 243 -18.41 -13.79 -1.76
C ARG A 243 -17.12 -12.97 -1.87
N ALA A 244 -16.37 -13.14 -2.97
CA ALA A 244 -15.15 -12.36 -3.20
C ALA A 244 -15.45 -10.86 -3.20
N ARG A 245 -16.55 -10.44 -3.84
CA ARG A 245 -17.03 -9.06 -3.81
C ARG A 245 -17.37 -8.58 -2.39
N ALA A 246 -18.16 -9.33 -1.62
CA ALA A 246 -18.57 -8.96 -0.26
C ALA A 246 -17.39 -8.85 0.72
N LEU A 247 -16.41 -9.77 0.64
CA LEU A 247 -15.17 -9.70 1.41
C LEU A 247 -14.37 -8.43 1.09
N LEU A 248 -14.30 -8.06 -0.19
CA LEU A 248 -13.59 -6.86 -0.63
C LEU A 248 -14.34 -5.57 -0.23
N GLU A 249 -15.67 -5.57 -0.21
CA GLU A 249 -16.51 -4.47 0.27
C GLU A 249 -16.38 -4.27 1.79
N LYS A 250 -16.30 -5.36 2.57
CA LYS A 250 -15.92 -5.30 3.99
C LYS A 250 -14.49 -4.79 4.20
N ALA A 251 -13.52 -5.26 3.40
CA ALA A 251 -12.13 -4.79 3.47
C ALA A 251 -12.00 -3.31 3.06
N GLU A 252 -12.82 -2.83 2.13
CA GLU A 252 -12.96 -1.42 1.78
C GLU A 252 -13.52 -0.61 2.95
N LYS A 253 -14.65 -1.03 3.56
CA LYS A 253 -15.22 -0.43 4.77
C LYS A 253 -14.20 -0.33 5.91
N LEU A 254 -13.40 -1.37 6.13
CA LEU A 254 -12.35 -1.36 7.15
C LEU A 254 -11.29 -0.28 6.88
N VAL A 255 -10.91 -0.05 5.61
CA VAL A 255 -10.03 1.07 5.25
C VAL A 255 -10.73 2.42 5.41
N GLU A 256 -12.02 2.54 5.09
CA GLU A 256 -12.80 3.77 5.34
C GLU A 256 -12.78 4.16 6.83
N LEU A 257 -12.92 3.17 7.71
CA LEU A 257 -12.86 3.35 9.15
C LEU A 257 -11.45 3.72 9.63
N LEU A 258 -10.40 3.08 9.12
CA LEU A 258 -9.00 3.43 9.47
C LEU A 258 -8.64 4.87 9.06
N TYR A 259 -9.10 5.31 7.89
CA TYR A 259 -8.85 6.66 7.33
C TYR A 259 -9.89 7.71 7.75
N ALA A 260 -10.83 7.39 8.63
CA ALA A 260 -11.86 8.31 9.10
C ALA A 260 -11.25 9.59 9.71
N ASN A 261 -11.63 10.75 9.18
CA ASN A 261 -11.16 12.05 9.68
C ASN A 261 -12.08 12.57 10.78
N VAL A 262 -11.82 12.14 12.02
CA VAL A 262 -12.61 12.49 13.20
C VAL A 262 -12.44 13.99 13.52
N MET A 263 -13.51 14.76 13.33
CA MET A 263 -13.57 16.20 13.63
C MET A 263 -14.50 16.44 14.82
N PRO A 264 -14.22 17.40 15.72
CA PRO A 264 -15.07 17.65 16.88
C PRO A 264 -16.45 18.16 16.48
N GLU A 265 -17.50 17.60 17.09
CA GLU A 265 -18.89 17.89 16.72
C GLU A 265 -19.29 19.35 17.05
N PRO A 266 -20.15 20.00 16.25
CA PRO A 266 -20.57 21.38 16.48
C PRO A 266 -21.13 21.64 17.89
N GLY A 267 -20.59 22.64 18.57
CA GLY A 267 -21.00 23.05 19.92
C GLY A 267 -20.19 22.43 21.08
N THR A 268 -19.39 21.39 20.80
CA THR A 268 -18.49 20.76 21.79
C THR A 268 -17.32 21.68 22.19
N GLU A 269 -16.65 21.40 23.31
CA GLU A 269 -15.46 22.17 23.72
C GLU A 269 -14.33 22.02 22.72
N GLY A 270 -14.11 20.80 22.19
CA GLY A 270 -13.15 20.55 21.12
C GLY A 270 -13.41 21.35 19.85
N ALA A 271 -14.69 21.61 19.51
CA ALA A 271 -15.04 22.46 18.37
C ALA A 271 -14.76 23.95 18.66
N LYS A 272 -14.96 24.42 19.90
CA LYS A 272 -14.58 25.78 20.33
C LYS A 272 -13.07 25.97 20.32
N LEU A 273 -12.32 24.96 20.80
CA LEU A 273 -10.85 24.92 20.75
C LEU A 273 -10.36 24.96 19.30
N ALA A 274 -10.84 24.07 18.43
CA ALA A 274 -10.44 24.03 17.02
C ALA A 274 -10.81 25.32 16.25
N ALA A 275 -11.94 25.96 16.58
CA ALA A 275 -12.31 27.26 16.03
C ALA A 275 -11.37 28.39 16.50
N LYS A 276 -10.95 28.37 17.78
CA LYS A 276 -9.97 29.30 18.33
C LYS A 276 -8.59 29.10 17.71
N GLU A 277 -8.10 27.86 17.64
CA GLU A 277 -6.84 27.51 16.97
C GLU A 277 -6.82 28.01 15.52
N LYS A 278 -7.90 27.78 14.77
CA LYS A 278 -8.01 28.26 13.39
C LYS A 278 -7.98 29.80 13.31
N ALA A 279 -8.70 30.50 14.18
CA ALA A 279 -8.69 31.96 14.22
C ALA A 279 -7.29 32.52 14.54
N GLU A 280 -6.54 31.88 15.45
CA GLU A 280 -5.15 32.23 15.77
C GLU A 280 -4.19 31.91 14.61
N GLU A 281 -4.41 30.80 13.88
CA GLU A 281 -3.63 30.42 12.70
C GLU A 281 -3.86 31.37 11.50
N ASP A 282 -5.12 31.72 11.23
CA ASP A 282 -5.49 32.61 10.13
C ASP A 282 -5.05 34.06 10.42
N ALA A 283 -5.16 34.52 11.67
CA ALA A 283 -4.58 35.80 12.10
C ALA A 283 -3.04 35.82 11.98
N ARG A 284 -2.35 34.70 12.25
CA ARG A 284 -0.89 34.59 12.04
C ARG A 284 -0.55 34.68 10.54
N LYS A 285 -1.28 33.99 9.67
CA LYS A 285 -1.09 34.06 8.20
C LYS A 285 -1.31 35.48 7.67
N GLU A 286 -2.33 36.19 8.17
CA GLU A 286 -2.58 37.59 7.80
C GLU A 286 -1.45 38.50 8.29
N ALA A 287 -0.99 38.35 9.53
CA ALA A 287 0.15 39.11 10.07
C ALA A 287 1.45 38.85 9.30
N GLU A 288 1.71 37.61 8.88
CA GLU A 288 2.85 37.27 8.01
C GLU A 288 2.73 37.91 6.61
N ARG A 289 1.54 37.86 6.00
CA ARG A 289 1.28 38.50 4.70
C ARG A 289 1.53 40.01 4.78
N ASN A 290 0.97 40.67 5.79
CA ASN A 290 1.11 42.11 6.00
C ASN A 290 2.57 42.55 6.25
N GLN A 291 3.43 41.65 6.75
CA GLN A 291 4.88 41.89 6.86
C GLN A 291 5.66 41.65 5.56
N ARG A 292 5.16 40.82 4.63
CA ARG A 292 5.80 40.52 3.33
C ARG A 292 5.54 41.62 2.28
N GLU A 293 4.31 42.16 2.22
CA GLU A 293 3.93 43.18 1.23
C GLU A 293 4.80 44.46 1.20
N PRO A 294 5.23 45.08 2.33
CA PRO A 294 6.11 46.26 2.28
C PRO A 294 7.52 45.93 1.74
N ARG A 295 8.08 44.75 2.06
CA ARG A 295 9.41 44.34 1.58
C ARG A 295 9.46 44.14 0.06
N GLN A 296 8.37 43.66 -0.54
CA GLN A 296 8.26 43.57 -2.01
C GLN A 296 8.22 44.97 -2.65
N LYS A 297 7.53 45.94 -2.04
CA LYS A 297 7.47 47.32 -2.56
C LYS A 297 8.85 48.01 -2.51
N GLU A 298 9.65 47.78 -1.47
CA GLU A 298 11.02 48.31 -1.40
C GLU A 298 11.99 47.67 -2.43
N ASN A 299 11.91 46.35 -2.64
CA ASN A 299 12.75 45.67 -3.63
C ASN A 299 12.39 46.09 -5.07
N ASN A 300 11.10 46.10 -5.44
CA ASN A 300 10.68 46.54 -6.77
C ASN A 300 11.07 48.00 -7.04
N GLY A 301 11.05 48.86 -6.01
CA GLY A 301 11.55 50.24 -6.08
C GLY A 301 13.07 50.38 -6.30
N ARG A 302 13.86 49.35 -5.98
CA ARG A 302 15.30 49.29 -6.29
C ARG A 302 15.58 48.73 -7.69
N GLU A 303 14.82 47.75 -8.15
CA GLU A 303 15.07 47.10 -9.44
C GLU A 303 14.65 47.97 -10.63
N GLY A 304 13.48 48.60 -10.59
CA GLY A 304 13.07 49.56 -11.63
C GLY A 304 14.05 50.73 -11.79
N ARG A 305 14.78 51.10 -10.72
CA ARG A 305 15.83 52.12 -10.74
C ARG A 305 17.16 51.63 -11.33
N ARG A 306 17.42 50.31 -11.35
CA ARG A 306 18.56 49.70 -12.06
C ARG A 306 18.25 49.51 -13.55
N GLU A 307 17.04 49.09 -13.89
CA GLU A 307 16.62 48.86 -15.26
C GLU A 307 16.54 50.17 -16.08
N SER A 308 16.04 51.24 -15.46
CA SER A 308 16.06 52.60 -16.00
C SER A 308 17.49 53.11 -16.33
N LEU A 309 18.52 52.62 -15.63
CA LEU A 309 19.92 52.96 -15.92
C LEU A 309 20.52 52.11 -17.05
N ARG A 310 20.15 50.83 -17.18
CA ARG A 310 20.59 49.97 -18.30
C ARG A 310 20.08 50.48 -19.65
N ASN A 311 18.80 50.84 -19.73
CA ASN A 311 18.18 51.32 -20.99
C ASN A 311 18.69 52.69 -21.46
N ARG A 312 19.63 53.32 -20.75
CA ARG A 312 20.30 54.57 -21.15
C ARG A 312 21.78 54.39 -21.53
N ALA A 313 22.30 53.16 -21.50
CA ALA A 313 23.70 52.83 -21.78
C ALA A 313 23.80 51.53 -22.62
N GLY A 314 23.26 51.56 -23.84
CA GLY A 314 23.16 50.38 -24.71
C GLY A 314 22.85 50.71 -26.17
N GLY A 315 23.57 51.66 -26.77
CA GLY A 315 23.42 52.01 -28.19
C GLY A 315 24.64 51.61 -29.01
N SER A 316 24.39 51.05 -30.20
CA SER A 316 25.35 50.71 -31.27
C SER A 316 26.21 49.44 -31.11
N GLY A 317 26.39 48.73 -32.23
CA GLY A 317 27.22 47.51 -32.38
C GLY A 317 26.45 46.19 -32.12
N GLY A 318 26.39 45.20 -33.04
CA GLY A 318 26.77 45.18 -34.46
C GLY A 318 27.76 44.06 -34.82
N GLY A 319 27.31 43.04 -35.57
CA GLY A 319 28.11 41.86 -35.94
C GLY A 319 28.22 40.81 -34.82
N VAL A 320 28.75 39.60 -35.05
CA VAL A 320 29.33 39.00 -36.29
C VAL A 320 28.98 37.50 -36.33
N GLU A 321 29.04 36.87 -37.50
CA GLU A 321 28.94 35.41 -37.67
C GLU A 321 30.25 34.67 -37.32
N ALA A 322 30.15 33.51 -36.66
CA ALA A 322 31.11 32.40 -36.65
C ALA A 322 30.35 31.17 -36.14
N LEU A 323 30.19 30.03 -36.82
CA LEU A 323 31.09 29.17 -37.61
C LEU A 323 31.95 28.23 -36.75
N GLU A 324 31.62 26.93 -36.87
CA GLU A 324 32.41 25.71 -36.66
C GLU A 324 33.53 25.65 -35.61
N THR A 325 33.45 24.64 -34.73
CA THR A 325 34.54 23.64 -34.66
C THR A 325 34.00 22.27 -34.25
N MET A 326 34.38 21.22 -34.99
CA MET A 326 34.33 19.83 -34.50
C MET A 326 35.69 19.49 -33.88
N GLU A 327 35.73 18.78 -32.77
CA GLU A 327 36.87 17.89 -32.45
C GLU A 327 36.37 16.53 -31.97
N SER A 328 36.97 15.48 -32.51
CA SER A 328 36.70 14.08 -32.17
C SER A 328 37.92 13.49 -31.47
N MET A 329 37.70 12.74 -30.39
CA MET A 329 38.77 12.01 -29.67
C MET A 329 38.41 10.53 -29.53
N PRO A 330 39.11 9.60 -30.22
CA PRO A 330 38.95 8.18 -30.01
C PRO A 330 39.86 7.69 -28.87
N GLY A 331 39.27 7.10 -27.82
CA GLY A 331 39.98 6.54 -26.68
C GLY A 331 39.71 5.05 -26.51
N ALA A 332 40.43 4.20 -27.24
CA ALA A 332 40.35 2.75 -27.06
C ALA A 332 41.27 2.27 -25.92
N SER A 333 40.72 1.57 -24.94
CA SER A 333 41.50 0.86 -23.90
C SER A 333 40.84 -0.49 -23.59
N GLU A 334 41.45 -1.57 -24.07
CA GLU A 334 41.03 -2.93 -23.73
C GLU A 334 41.51 -3.28 -22.31
N SER A 335 40.59 -3.61 -21.41
CA SER A 335 40.91 -4.30 -20.16
C SER A 335 39.78 -5.26 -19.80
N GLY A 336 39.98 -6.55 -20.12
CA GLY A 336 39.00 -7.59 -19.81
C GLY A 336 38.94 -7.88 -18.31
N SER A 337 37.78 -7.65 -17.70
CA SER A 337 37.43 -8.15 -16.36
C SER A 337 36.07 -8.83 -16.43
N ASN A 338 36.00 -10.11 -16.05
CA ASN A 338 34.73 -10.80 -15.87
C ASN A 338 34.03 -10.24 -14.63
N SER A 339 33.11 -9.29 -14.83
CA SER A 339 32.13 -8.86 -13.83
C SER A 339 30.79 -9.51 -14.16
N ASP A 340 30.17 -10.19 -13.19
CA ASP A 340 28.81 -10.72 -13.34
C ASP A 340 27.84 -9.59 -13.71
N GLU A 341 26.99 -9.81 -14.72
CA GLU A 341 26.01 -8.82 -15.19
C GLU A 341 24.88 -8.63 -14.18
N ALA A 342 25.16 -7.89 -13.10
CA ALA A 342 24.14 -7.16 -12.37
C ALA A 342 23.55 -6.12 -13.32
N ARG A 343 22.46 -6.47 -14.00
CA ARG A 343 21.65 -5.53 -14.79
C ARG A 343 21.13 -4.42 -13.88
N THR A 344 21.85 -3.31 -13.82
CA THR A 344 21.26 -2.02 -13.52
C THR A 344 20.23 -1.73 -14.60
N PRO A 345 18.94 -1.54 -14.27
CA PRO A 345 18.02 -1.00 -15.25
C PRO A 345 18.40 0.46 -15.46
N ASP A 346 18.70 0.84 -16.70
CA ASP A 346 18.79 2.25 -17.13
C ASP A 346 17.37 2.84 -17.15
N GLY A 347 16.79 3.04 -15.97
CA GLY A 347 15.61 3.88 -15.77
C GLY A 347 16.04 5.34 -15.79
N ASN A 348 15.24 6.21 -16.40
CA ASN A 348 15.48 7.65 -16.32
C ASN A 348 15.14 8.13 -14.91
N ASP A 349 16.10 8.74 -14.20
CA ASP A 349 15.87 9.31 -12.86
C ASP A 349 14.76 10.40 -12.87
N ASP A 350 14.45 10.97 -14.03
CA ASP A 350 13.39 11.98 -14.24
C ASP A 350 11.98 11.52 -13.79
N ASP A 351 11.68 10.21 -13.80
CA ASP A 351 10.36 9.68 -13.41
C ASP A 351 10.11 9.73 -11.89
N ASP A 352 11.17 9.79 -11.06
CA ASP A 352 11.07 9.68 -9.58
C ASP A 352 10.62 11.01 -8.91
N ASP A 353 10.99 12.16 -9.49
CA ASP A 353 10.60 13.50 -9.01
C ASP A 353 9.09 13.76 -9.21
N ASP A 354 8.52 13.30 -10.33
CA ASP A 354 7.08 13.40 -10.61
C ASP A 354 6.26 12.52 -9.65
N GLU A 355 6.75 11.32 -9.28
CA GLU A 355 6.09 10.48 -8.26
C GLU A 355 6.20 11.11 -6.86
N LEU A 356 7.33 11.73 -6.52
CA LEU A 356 7.52 12.50 -5.27
C LEU A 356 6.55 13.68 -5.18
N ALA A 357 6.45 14.49 -6.23
CA ALA A 357 5.51 15.61 -6.30
C ALA A 357 4.05 15.14 -6.17
N PHE A 358 3.70 14.03 -6.82
CA PHE A 358 2.38 13.41 -6.69
C PHE A 358 2.09 12.91 -5.28
N CYS A 359 3.05 12.25 -4.62
CA CYS A 359 2.90 11.77 -3.24
C CYS A 359 2.76 12.92 -2.24
N ALA A 360 3.51 14.01 -2.40
CA ALA A 360 3.36 15.23 -1.60
C ALA A 360 1.95 15.84 -1.76
N ALA A 361 1.47 15.96 -3.00
CA ALA A 361 0.11 16.45 -3.29
C ALA A 361 -0.99 15.54 -2.72
N ILE A 362 -0.78 14.22 -2.65
CA ILE A 362 -1.69 13.30 -1.94
C ILE A 362 -1.65 13.55 -0.42
N GLN A 363 -0.48 13.70 0.20
CA GLN A 363 -0.41 14.01 1.64
C GLN A 363 -1.12 15.33 1.97
N GLU A 364 -0.91 16.37 1.16
CA GLU A 364 -1.56 17.67 1.34
C GLU A 364 -3.09 17.53 1.25
N LYS A 365 -3.61 16.83 0.23
CA LYS A 365 -5.05 16.54 0.11
C LYS A 365 -5.60 15.73 1.28
N LEU A 366 -4.89 14.70 1.74
CA LEU A 366 -5.29 13.89 2.90
C LEU A 366 -5.33 14.69 4.21
N ARG A 367 -4.42 15.65 4.39
CA ARG A 367 -4.40 16.61 5.51
C ARG A 367 -5.52 17.66 5.39
N GLY A 368 -6.01 17.95 4.17
CA GLY A 368 -7.09 18.89 3.93
C GLY A 368 -8.44 18.41 4.48
N ASN A 369 -9.25 19.33 4.99
CA ASN A 369 -10.60 19.03 5.50
C ASN A 369 -11.67 18.86 4.41
N GLU A 370 -11.34 19.19 3.16
CA GLU A 370 -12.31 19.31 2.06
C GLU A 370 -12.69 17.98 1.40
N LEU A 371 -11.83 16.95 1.49
CA LEU A 371 -12.15 15.61 0.96
C LEU A 371 -13.28 14.94 1.74
N THR A 372 -14.19 14.30 1.01
CA THR A 372 -15.13 13.29 1.53
C THR A 372 -14.38 12.04 2.02
N ASN A 373 -15.02 11.19 2.83
CA ASN A 373 -14.40 9.95 3.32
C ASN A 373 -14.00 9.01 2.18
N SER A 374 -14.84 8.86 1.14
CA SER A 374 -14.54 8.00 -0.01
C SER A 374 -13.31 8.50 -0.80
N GLU A 375 -13.17 9.82 -0.99
CA GLU A 375 -11.97 10.40 -1.60
C GLU A 375 -10.72 10.20 -0.71
N ARG A 376 -10.84 10.35 0.63
CA ARG A 376 -9.72 10.06 1.55
C ARG A 376 -9.26 8.62 1.45
N VAL A 377 -10.19 7.69 1.22
CA VAL A 377 -9.89 6.27 1.03
C VAL A 377 -9.23 6.04 -0.32
N GLU A 378 -9.72 6.64 -1.40
CA GLU A 378 -9.07 6.56 -2.71
C GLU A 378 -7.64 7.12 -2.66
N PHE A 379 -7.44 8.29 -2.04
CA PHE A 379 -6.12 8.91 -1.88
C PHE A 379 -5.22 8.12 -0.92
N GLY A 380 -5.75 7.60 0.19
CA GLY A 380 -5.02 6.77 1.16
C GLY A 380 -4.57 5.43 0.56
N LEU A 381 -5.42 4.79 -0.25
CA LEU A 381 -5.06 3.56 -0.98
C LEU A 381 -3.98 3.83 -2.04
N ARG A 382 -4.12 4.91 -2.82
CA ARG A 382 -3.08 5.35 -3.78
C ARG A 382 -1.77 5.74 -3.11
N TYR A 383 -1.82 6.20 -1.85
CA TYR A 383 -0.64 6.49 -1.05
C TYR A 383 0.08 5.20 -0.63
N LEU A 384 -0.63 4.28 0.05
CA LEU A 384 -0.06 3.02 0.56
C LEU A 384 0.42 2.06 -0.54
N PHE A 385 -0.34 1.90 -1.62
CA PHE A 385 -0.21 0.79 -2.58
C PHE A 385 0.26 1.20 -3.99
N GLY A 386 0.74 2.44 -4.17
CA GLY A 386 1.26 2.91 -5.45
C GLY A 386 0.23 3.54 -6.39
N THR A 387 0.77 4.17 -7.44
CA THR A 387 0.06 4.68 -8.62
C THR A 387 0.25 3.81 -9.86
N LYS A 388 1.37 3.08 -9.94
CA LYS A 388 1.68 2.12 -11.00
C LYS A 388 0.54 1.09 -11.08
N GLY A 389 -0.29 1.18 -12.11
CA GLY A 389 -1.52 0.40 -12.22
C GLY A 389 -1.26 -1.04 -12.70
N TYR A 390 -1.91 -2.02 -12.08
CA TYR A 390 -1.68 -3.44 -12.36
C TYR A 390 -1.83 -3.79 -13.85
N GLU A 391 -0.77 -4.37 -14.44
CA GLU A 391 -0.76 -4.72 -15.86
C GLU A 391 -1.85 -5.75 -16.20
N THR A 392 -2.21 -5.87 -17.48
CA THR A 392 -3.01 -7.03 -17.90
C THR A 392 -2.08 -8.25 -17.98
N PRO A 393 -2.32 -9.33 -17.23
CA PRO A 393 -1.54 -10.56 -17.36
C PRO A 393 -1.78 -11.20 -18.72
N HIS A 394 -0.86 -11.03 -19.67
CA HIS A 394 -0.99 -11.69 -20.97
C HIS A 394 -0.51 -13.14 -20.90
N ILE A 395 -1.44 -14.10 -20.92
CA ILE A 395 -1.14 -15.54 -20.92
C ILE A 395 -1.43 -16.10 -22.32
N PRO A 396 -0.42 -16.62 -23.05
CA PRO A 396 -0.62 -17.14 -24.41
C PRO A 396 -1.72 -18.19 -24.50
N GLY A 397 -2.72 -17.95 -25.35
CA GLY A 397 -3.88 -18.83 -25.53
C GLY A 397 -5.05 -18.60 -24.56
N ILE A 398 -4.94 -17.64 -23.63
CA ILE A 398 -6.06 -17.14 -22.83
C ILE A 398 -6.36 -15.70 -23.29
N PRO A 399 -7.62 -15.37 -23.62
CA PRO A 399 -7.98 -14.00 -23.97
C PRO A 399 -7.98 -13.11 -22.72
N ASP A 400 -7.35 -11.94 -22.84
CA ASP A 400 -7.40 -10.85 -21.86
C ASP A 400 -8.86 -10.58 -21.41
N PRO A 401 -9.12 -10.28 -20.13
CA PRO A 401 -10.49 -10.04 -19.67
C PRO A 401 -11.03 -8.75 -20.31
N PRO A 402 -12.22 -8.78 -20.96
CA PRO A 402 -12.71 -7.61 -21.70
C PRO A 402 -12.94 -6.45 -20.74
N SER A 403 -12.37 -5.28 -21.07
CA SER A 403 -12.47 -4.10 -20.21
C SER A 403 -13.90 -3.58 -20.11
N VAL A 404 -14.15 -2.67 -19.16
CA VAL A 404 -15.42 -1.93 -19.09
C VAL A 404 -15.71 -1.21 -20.41
N PHE A 405 -14.68 -0.63 -21.04
CA PHE A 405 -14.80 0.03 -22.35
C PHE A 405 -15.12 -0.96 -23.48
N ASP A 406 -14.52 -2.16 -23.49
CA ASP A 406 -14.85 -3.20 -24.48
C ASP A 406 -16.31 -3.64 -24.40
N ARG A 407 -16.90 -3.69 -23.19
CA ARG A 407 -18.31 -4.06 -22.99
C ARG A 407 -19.25 -2.97 -23.48
N ILE A 408 -18.93 -1.71 -23.16
CA ILE A 408 -19.66 -0.52 -23.64
C ILE A 408 -19.62 -0.45 -25.17
N LEU A 409 -18.45 -0.62 -25.79
CA LEU A 409 -18.29 -0.59 -27.26
C LEU A 409 -18.98 -1.75 -27.97
N ARG A 410 -19.23 -2.88 -27.29
CA ARG A 410 -19.98 -4.04 -27.81
C ARG A 410 -21.48 -3.98 -27.52
N GLY A 411 -21.99 -2.89 -26.92
CA GLY A 411 -23.41 -2.73 -26.60
C GLY A 411 -23.91 -3.54 -25.39
N ASN A 412 -23.01 -4.20 -24.65
CA ASN A 412 -23.35 -4.99 -23.46
C ASN A 412 -23.54 -4.06 -22.26
N HIS A 413 -24.67 -3.33 -22.25
CA HIS A 413 -25.03 -2.36 -21.22
C HIS A 413 -25.86 -2.95 -20.05
N GLN A 414 -26.06 -4.26 -20.02
CA GLN A 414 -26.71 -4.98 -18.92
C GLN A 414 -25.72 -5.96 -18.28
N ALA A 415 -25.24 -5.60 -17.10
CA ALA A 415 -24.45 -6.40 -16.17
C ALA A 415 -24.77 -5.92 -14.74
#